data_AF-A0A372YUJ8-F1
#
_entry.id   AF-A0A372YUJ8-F1
#
_cell.length_a   1.000
_cell.length_b   1.000
_cell.length_c   1.000
_cell.angle_alpha   90.00
_cell.angle_beta   90.00
_cell.angle_gamma   90.00
#
_symmetry.space_group_name_H-M   'P 1'
#
loop_
_entity.id
_entity.type
_entity.pdbx_description
1 polymer ?
#
loop_
_entity_poly.entity_id
_entity_poly.type
_entity_poly.pdbx_seq_one_letter_code
_entity_poly.pdbx_strand_id
1 'polypeptide(L)'
;MEFKDNAHETVEYAYDKNGNLTKDLNKNINGIQYNILNLPSHITFADGNSFVYEYAADGSKVRTTHTINDNVTSTVYCGNAIYENGSLKILLNESGYYSFQDNKFHFYIKDHQGNIRVVADETGKVDEVNDYYPFGGLMSNVCNNVQPYKYNGKELDRKGGLDWYDYGARHYDAALGRWHVMDPMTEKYFGWSPYTYCLGNPVKYIDPNGKAAQIPPFLWGTANPLMTTGSRITMLGTADKVVRTLPKEEHHIIPRSLGKHDVVKAAREGGFKLEGKENKITVDKFSKATGEGQHGKHPRYTKQLEKKLDNFAKENPKASPEQSADFIKGEVSNAKNAIESNPNTKINDLELKNLTLPTDGIKVIKPMVPVVPIKVVNPYEV
;
A
#
# COMPACT_ATOMS: atom_id res chain seq x y z
N MET A 1 21.98 -2.18 -17.51
CA MET A 1 21.39 -0.86 -17.71
C MET A 1 22.47 0.15 -17.41
N GLU A 2 23.03 0.70 -18.46
CA GLU A 2 24.18 1.61 -18.44
C GLU A 2 23.88 2.72 -19.45
N PHE A 3 24.33 3.93 -19.16
CA PHE A 3 24.18 5.04 -20.10
C PHE A 3 24.97 4.74 -21.38
N LYS A 4 24.35 5.02 -22.53
CA LYS A 4 24.97 4.91 -23.84
C LYS A 4 24.73 6.22 -24.59
N ASP A 5 25.82 6.89 -24.92
CA ASP A 5 25.79 8.02 -25.86
C ASP A 5 25.65 7.43 -27.26
N ASN A 6 24.42 7.40 -27.77
CA ASN A 6 24.11 6.88 -29.11
C ASN A 6 23.89 8.00 -30.12
N ALA A 7 23.58 9.22 -29.64
CA ALA A 7 23.25 10.34 -30.50
C ALA A 7 24.51 11.02 -31.03
N HIS A 8 25.56 11.14 -30.19
CA HIS A 8 26.78 11.87 -30.51
C HIS A 8 26.51 13.31 -30.99
N GLU A 9 25.52 13.96 -30.35
CA GLU A 9 25.07 15.30 -30.71
C GLU A 9 25.46 16.33 -29.66
N THR A 10 25.55 17.59 -30.05
CA THR A 10 25.88 18.68 -29.10
C THR A 10 24.77 18.94 -28.07
N VAL A 11 23.51 18.69 -28.44
CA VAL A 11 22.34 18.83 -27.58
C VAL A 11 21.44 17.61 -27.77
N GLU A 12 21.42 16.74 -26.77
CA GLU A 12 20.74 15.44 -26.84
C GLU A 12 19.43 15.40 -26.04
N TYR A 13 19.29 16.35 -25.12
CA TYR A 13 18.11 16.50 -24.28
C TYR A 13 17.47 17.85 -24.53
N ALA A 14 16.15 17.86 -24.72
CA ALA A 14 15.37 19.08 -24.87
C ALA A 14 14.28 19.12 -23.81
N TYR A 15 13.85 20.33 -23.42
CA TYR A 15 12.84 20.54 -22.38
C TYR A 15 11.80 21.55 -22.82
N ASP A 16 10.56 21.39 -22.34
CA ASP A 16 9.53 22.41 -22.49
C ASP A 16 9.71 23.56 -21.48
N LYS A 17 8.83 24.57 -21.55
CA LYS A 17 8.87 25.74 -20.65
C LYS A 17 8.55 25.39 -19.19
N ASN A 18 7.94 24.24 -18.93
CA ASN A 18 7.64 23.75 -17.59
C ASN A 18 8.78 22.89 -17.02
N GLY A 19 9.84 22.65 -17.79
CA GLY A 19 10.97 21.80 -17.40
C GLY A 19 10.69 20.30 -17.58
N ASN A 20 9.75 19.93 -18.43
CA ASN A 20 9.54 18.52 -18.77
C ASN A 20 10.46 18.12 -19.91
N LEU A 21 11.07 16.92 -19.84
CA LEU A 21 11.89 16.39 -20.91
C LEU A 21 11.05 16.16 -22.16
N THR A 22 11.40 16.76 -23.29
CA THR A 22 10.67 16.62 -24.56
C THR A 22 11.40 15.74 -25.57
N LYS A 23 12.72 15.57 -25.42
CA LYS A 23 13.56 14.71 -26.27
C LYS A 23 14.68 14.08 -25.47
N ASP A 24 15.02 12.85 -25.82
CA ASP A 24 16.23 12.14 -25.40
C ASP A 24 16.74 11.36 -26.61
N LEU A 25 17.69 11.97 -27.33
CA LEU A 25 18.21 11.40 -28.56
C LEU A 25 19.01 10.10 -28.29
N ASN A 26 19.56 9.92 -27.09
CA ASN A 26 20.30 8.71 -26.72
C ASN A 26 19.40 7.48 -26.59
N LYS A 27 18.11 7.70 -26.28
CA LYS A 27 17.06 6.68 -26.27
C LYS A 27 16.18 6.71 -27.53
N ASN A 28 16.61 7.42 -28.57
CA ASN A 28 15.86 7.60 -29.81
C ASN A 28 14.48 8.29 -29.62
N ILE A 29 14.29 9.02 -28.52
CA ILE A 29 13.03 9.71 -28.20
C ILE A 29 13.04 11.07 -28.89
N ASN A 30 12.21 11.20 -29.94
CA ASN A 30 12.09 12.44 -30.72
C ASN A 30 10.99 13.37 -30.20
N GLY A 31 10.10 12.88 -29.35
CA GLY A 31 9.02 13.69 -28.79
C GLY A 31 8.39 13.06 -27.57
N ILE A 32 8.11 13.88 -26.56
CA ILE A 32 7.30 13.53 -25.40
C ILE A 32 6.24 14.62 -25.22
N GLN A 33 4.98 14.20 -25.13
CA GLN A 33 3.87 15.06 -24.78
C GLN A 33 3.46 14.81 -23.34
N TYR A 34 2.96 15.84 -22.67
CA TYR A 34 2.57 15.79 -21.27
C TYR A 34 1.12 16.19 -21.08
N ASN A 35 0.47 15.61 -20.07
CA ASN A 35 -0.84 16.06 -19.62
C ASN A 35 -0.73 17.29 -18.68
N ILE A 36 -1.87 17.78 -18.21
CA ILE A 36 -1.94 18.95 -17.31
C ILE A 36 -1.26 18.74 -15.94
N LEU A 37 -0.92 17.49 -15.58
CA LEU A 37 -0.22 17.14 -14.35
C LEU A 37 1.29 16.97 -14.57
N ASN A 38 1.81 17.30 -15.76
CA ASN A 38 3.19 17.05 -16.17
C ASN A 38 3.56 15.54 -16.13
N LEU A 39 2.60 14.65 -16.38
CA LEU A 39 2.86 13.23 -16.61
C LEU A 39 2.94 12.95 -18.11
N PRO A 40 3.91 12.15 -18.59
CA PRO A 40 4.10 11.88 -20.00
C PRO A 40 2.86 11.13 -20.53
N SER A 41 2.20 11.67 -21.54
CA SER A 41 1.00 11.05 -22.15
C SER A 41 1.33 10.31 -23.43
N HIS A 42 2.28 10.82 -24.23
CA HIS A 42 2.69 10.22 -25.49
C HIS A 42 4.21 10.32 -25.63
N ILE A 43 4.86 9.22 -25.98
CA ILE A 43 6.28 9.15 -26.33
C ILE A 43 6.38 8.66 -27.76
N THR A 44 7.10 9.40 -28.60
CA THR A 44 7.35 9.04 -30.00
C THR A 44 8.84 8.87 -30.24
N PHE A 45 9.21 7.76 -30.85
CA PHE A 45 10.58 7.40 -31.17
C PHE A 45 10.88 7.68 -32.65
N ALA A 46 12.14 7.92 -33.01
CA ALA A 46 12.50 8.24 -34.39
C ALA A 46 12.36 7.05 -35.36
N ASP A 47 12.33 5.83 -34.82
CA ASP A 47 12.10 4.58 -35.57
C ASP A 47 10.60 4.30 -35.84
N GLY A 48 9.70 5.21 -35.43
CA GLY A 48 8.25 5.07 -35.61
C GLY A 48 7.54 4.37 -34.46
N ASN A 49 8.27 3.83 -33.48
CA ASN A 49 7.65 3.28 -32.27
C ASN A 49 6.96 4.41 -31.48
N SER A 50 5.91 4.05 -30.73
CA SER A 50 5.20 5.02 -29.90
C SER A 50 4.53 4.41 -28.69
N PHE A 51 4.63 5.08 -27.55
CA PHE A 51 4.00 4.68 -26.30
C PHE A 51 2.98 5.71 -25.85
N VAL A 52 1.84 5.25 -25.39
CA VAL A 52 0.75 6.07 -24.86
C VAL A 52 0.48 5.67 -23.43
N TYR A 53 0.38 6.66 -22.54
CA TYR A 53 0.09 6.50 -21.13
C TYR A 53 -1.20 7.24 -20.79
N GLU A 54 -2.16 6.53 -20.25
CA GLU A 54 -3.45 7.10 -19.82
C GLU A 54 -3.52 7.14 -18.31
N TYR A 55 -4.05 8.23 -17.76
CA TYR A 55 -4.10 8.48 -16.33
C TYR A 55 -5.52 8.85 -15.88
N ALA A 56 -5.89 8.41 -14.68
CA ALA A 56 -7.03 8.96 -13.95
C ALA A 56 -6.75 10.40 -13.52
N ALA A 57 -7.81 11.11 -13.12
CA ALA A 57 -7.73 12.52 -12.74
C ALA A 57 -6.82 12.80 -11.53
N ASP A 58 -6.56 11.80 -10.68
CA ASP A 58 -5.65 11.90 -9.55
C ASP A 58 -4.17 11.66 -9.90
N GLY A 59 -3.85 11.51 -11.19
CA GLY A 59 -2.51 11.26 -11.71
C GLY A 59 -2.16 9.79 -11.86
N SER A 60 -3.14 8.90 -11.73
CA SER A 60 -2.88 7.48 -11.70
C SER A 60 -2.93 6.82 -13.07
N LYS A 61 -1.81 6.29 -13.59
CA LYS A 61 -1.65 5.48 -14.81
C LYS A 61 -2.60 4.26 -14.96
N VAL A 62 -3.76 4.44 -15.57
CA VAL A 62 -4.75 3.36 -15.77
C VAL A 62 -4.43 2.47 -16.98
N ARG A 63 -3.64 2.95 -17.94
CA ARG A 63 -3.28 2.16 -19.13
C ARG A 63 -1.93 2.57 -19.69
N THR A 64 -1.23 1.59 -20.25
CA THR A 64 -0.15 1.80 -21.22
C THR A 64 -0.48 1.12 -22.53
N THR A 65 -0.12 1.75 -23.65
CA THR A 65 -0.21 1.16 -24.98
C THR A 65 1.14 1.34 -25.66
N HIS A 66 1.81 0.23 -25.96
CA HIS A 66 3.09 0.23 -26.65
C HIS A 66 2.89 -0.24 -28.08
N THR A 67 3.27 0.59 -29.04
CA THR A 67 3.34 0.24 -30.46
C THR A 67 4.81 0.09 -30.83
N ILE A 68 5.24 -1.14 -31.11
CA ILE A 68 6.64 -1.45 -31.48
C ILE A 68 6.64 -2.26 -32.76
N ASN A 69 7.28 -1.75 -33.82
CA ASN A 69 7.28 -2.37 -35.15
C ASN A 69 5.86 -2.80 -35.58
N ASP A 70 4.89 -1.87 -35.48
CA ASP A 70 3.45 -2.05 -35.73
C ASP A 70 2.71 -3.04 -34.80
N ASN A 71 3.40 -3.68 -33.86
CA ASN A 71 2.76 -4.56 -32.87
C ASN A 71 2.29 -3.74 -31.67
N VAL A 72 0.98 -3.83 -31.39
CA VAL A 72 0.35 -3.11 -30.27
C VAL A 72 0.20 -4.03 -29.07
N THR A 73 0.72 -3.62 -27.92
CA THR A 73 0.46 -4.25 -26.62
C THR A 73 -0.20 -3.24 -25.70
N SER A 74 -1.38 -3.58 -25.19
CA SER A 74 -2.12 -2.76 -24.22
C SER A 74 -2.09 -3.39 -22.84
N THR A 75 -1.61 -2.65 -21.84
CA THR A 75 -1.64 -3.05 -20.43
C THR A 75 -2.58 -2.14 -19.65
N VAL A 76 -3.55 -2.73 -18.94
CA VAL A 76 -4.55 -2.00 -18.13
C VAL A 76 -4.33 -2.32 -16.65
N TYR A 77 -4.32 -1.28 -15.82
CA TYR A 77 -4.08 -1.36 -14.39
C TYR A 77 -5.38 -1.10 -13.62
N CYS A 78 -5.87 -2.12 -12.91
CA CYS A 78 -7.09 -2.08 -12.11
C CYS A 78 -6.74 -2.36 -10.65
N GLY A 79 -6.20 -1.36 -9.95
CA GLY A 79 -5.69 -1.53 -8.59
C GLY A 79 -4.51 -2.50 -8.57
N ASN A 80 -4.65 -3.66 -7.91
CA ASN A 80 -3.62 -4.69 -7.87
C ASN A 80 -3.71 -5.71 -9.02
N ALA A 81 -4.72 -5.63 -9.88
CA ALA A 81 -4.88 -6.51 -11.04
C ALA A 81 -4.32 -5.86 -12.32
N ILE A 82 -3.51 -6.60 -13.07
CA ILE A 82 -2.89 -6.15 -14.33
C ILE A 82 -3.39 -7.03 -15.47
N TYR A 83 -3.96 -6.38 -16.47
CA TYR A 83 -4.44 -7.02 -17.68
C TYR A 83 -3.51 -6.68 -18.84
N GLU A 84 -3.18 -7.65 -19.68
CA GLU A 84 -2.48 -7.44 -20.94
C GLU A 84 -3.33 -7.98 -22.08
N ASN A 85 -3.59 -7.13 -23.09
CA ASN A 85 -4.44 -7.45 -24.24
C ASN A 85 -5.81 -8.06 -23.83
N GLY A 86 -6.39 -7.52 -22.75
CA GLY A 86 -7.70 -7.94 -22.21
C GLY A 86 -7.67 -9.17 -21.29
N SER A 87 -6.53 -9.85 -21.15
CA SER A 87 -6.38 -11.02 -20.28
C SER A 87 -5.74 -10.65 -18.95
N LEU A 88 -6.29 -11.12 -17.83
CA LEU A 88 -5.67 -10.95 -16.51
C LEU A 88 -4.34 -11.71 -16.48
N LYS A 89 -3.23 -11.02 -16.24
CA LYS A 89 -1.88 -11.59 -16.22
C LYS A 89 -1.34 -11.74 -14.82
N ILE A 90 -1.50 -10.70 -14.00
CA ILE A 90 -0.86 -10.58 -12.70
C ILE A 90 -1.87 -10.04 -11.69
N LEU A 91 -1.87 -10.63 -10.50
CA LEU A 91 -2.49 -10.06 -9.31
C LEU A 91 -1.40 -9.79 -8.27
N LEU A 92 -1.12 -8.51 -8.02
CA LEU A 92 -0.09 -8.09 -7.07
C LEU A 92 -0.57 -8.17 -5.62
N ASN A 93 0.39 -8.40 -4.72
CA ASN A 93 0.24 -8.15 -3.29
C ASN A 93 1.55 -7.59 -2.69
N GLU A 94 1.58 -7.39 -1.37
CA GLU A 94 2.74 -6.78 -0.69
C GLU A 94 4.00 -7.65 -0.75
N SER A 95 3.83 -8.97 -0.77
CA SER A 95 4.89 -9.98 -0.70
C SER A 95 5.36 -10.47 -2.07
N GLY A 96 4.67 -10.11 -3.16
CA GLY A 96 4.84 -10.82 -4.43
C GLY A 96 3.68 -10.62 -5.40
N TYR A 97 3.45 -11.62 -6.23
CA TYR A 97 2.35 -11.65 -7.19
C TYR A 97 1.89 -13.05 -7.50
N TYR A 98 0.62 -13.19 -7.84
CA TYR A 98 0.10 -14.38 -8.49
C TYR A 98 0.15 -14.18 -10.01
N SER A 99 0.74 -15.14 -10.72
CA SER A 99 0.78 -15.15 -12.18
C SER A 99 -0.26 -16.12 -12.72
N PHE A 100 -1.10 -15.63 -13.62
CA PHE A 100 -2.12 -16.43 -14.31
C PHE A 100 -1.58 -17.18 -15.52
N GLN A 101 -0.31 -16.95 -15.89
CA GLN A 101 0.35 -17.65 -17.00
C GLN A 101 0.82 -19.05 -16.59
N ASP A 102 1.37 -19.17 -15.37
CA ASP A 102 1.88 -20.41 -14.79
C ASP A 102 1.05 -20.89 -13.58
N ASN A 103 0.03 -20.12 -13.18
CA ASN A 103 -0.87 -20.39 -12.05
C ASN A 103 -0.14 -20.55 -10.71
N LYS A 104 0.92 -19.77 -10.51
CA LYS A 104 1.75 -19.82 -9.30
C LYS A 104 1.83 -18.48 -8.59
N PHE A 105 2.06 -18.56 -7.27
CA PHE A 105 2.49 -17.41 -6.49
C PHE A 105 4.01 -17.26 -6.52
N HIS A 106 4.46 -16.02 -6.73
CA HIS A 106 5.86 -15.60 -6.83
C HIS A 106 6.17 -14.60 -5.73
N PHE A 107 7.13 -14.92 -4.87
CA PHE A 107 7.54 -14.10 -3.72
C PHE A 107 8.68 -13.15 -4.09
N TYR A 108 8.58 -11.92 -3.59
CA TYR A 108 9.63 -10.93 -3.62
C TYR A 108 10.51 -10.99 -2.37
N ILE A 109 11.80 -11.22 -2.56
CA ILE A 109 12.82 -11.04 -1.53
C ILE A 109 13.48 -9.68 -1.75
N LYS A 110 13.34 -8.80 -0.77
CA LYS A 110 13.71 -7.38 -0.88
C LYS A 110 14.92 -7.04 -0.02
N ASP A 111 15.71 -6.06 -0.44
CA ASP A 111 16.77 -5.47 0.40
C ASP A 111 16.24 -4.39 1.35
N HIS A 112 17.14 -3.76 2.09
CA HIS A 112 16.83 -2.72 3.08
C HIS A 112 16.11 -1.47 2.52
N GLN A 113 16.17 -1.24 1.20
CA GLN A 113 15.50 -0.13 0.53
C GLN A 113 14.18 -0.56 -0.13
N GLY A 114 13.83 -1.84 -0.02
CA GLY A 114 12.68 -2.43 -0.68
C GLY A 114 12.93 -2.81 -2.15
N ASN A 115 14.18 -2.83 -2.62
CA ASN A 115 14.48 -3.29 -3.98
C ASN A 115 14.26 -4.79 -4.07
N ILE A 116 13.56 -5.25 -5.11
CA ILE A 116 13.33 -6.68 -5.33
C ILE A 116 14.64 -7.31 -5.81
N ARG A 117 15.32 -8.09 -4.95
CA ARG A 117 16.60 -8.75 -5.24
C ARG A 117 16.41 -10.14 -5.80
N VAL A 118 15.40 -10.87 -5.33
CA VAL A 118 15.09 -12.22 -5.83
C VAL A 118 13.59 -12.35 -5.99
N VAL A 119 13.19 -13.04 -7.06
CA VAL A 119 11.83 -13.56 -7.24
C VAL A 119 11.92 -15.08 -7.19
N ALA A 120 11.11 -15.70 -6.34
CA ALA A 120 11.05 -17.15 -6.21
C ALA A 120 9.61 -17.65 -6.18
N ASP A 121 9.34 -18.78 -6.82
CA ASP A 121 8.01 -19.41 -6.79
C ASP A 121 7.70 -20.06 -5.43
N GLU A 122 6.47 -20.54 -5.28
CA GLU A 122 5.97 -21.21 -4.08
C GLU A 122 6.72 -22.52 -3.69
N THR A 123 7.54 -23.07 -4.59
CA THR A 123 8.40 -24.23 -4.30
C THR A 123 9.80 -23.81 -3.83
N GLY A 124 10.09 -22.51 -3.80
CA GLY A 124 11.40 -21.95 -3.51
C GLY A 124 12.35 -21.93 -4.70
N LYS A 125 11.85 -22.21 -5.92
CA LYS A 125 12.65 -22.10 -7.15
C LYS A 125 12.88 -20.62 -7.44
N VAL A 126 14.13 -20.23 -7.67
CA VAL A 126 14.49 -18.87 -8.07
C VAL A 126 14.17 -18.65 -9.55
N ASP A 127 13.31 -17.69 -9.84
CA ASP A 127 12.95 -17.31 -11.21
C ASP A 127 13.77 -16.11 -11.70
N GLU A 128 14.14 -15.20 -10.80
CA GLU A 128 14.91 -14.01 -11.14
C GLU A 128 15.80 -13.55 -9.99
N VAL A 129 17.00 -13.07 -10.33
CA VAL A 129 17.88 -12.35 -9.42
C VAL A 129 18.20 -10.97 -10.03
N ASN A 130 18.07 -9.92 -9.23
CA ASN A 130 18.31 -8.55 -9.64
C ASN A 130 19.36 -7.92 -8.75
N ASP A 131 20.43 -7.45 -9.39
CA ASP A 131 21.43 -6.59 -8.78
C ASP A 131 21.33 -5.19 -9.37
N TYR A 132 21.57 -4.19 -8.54
CA TYR A 132 21.34 -2.79 -8.87
C TYR A 132 22.60 -1.97 -8.64
N TYR A 133 22.91 -1.09 -9.58
CA TYR A 133 23.73 0.08 -9.31
C TYR A 133 23.02 1.00 -8.29
N PRO A 134 23.75 1.90 -7.59
CA PRO A 134 23.16 2.73 -6.54
C PRO A 134 21.91 3.52 -6.96
N PHE A 135 21.87 3.98 -8.21
CA PHE A 135 20.75 4.72 -8.78
C PHE A 135 19.65 3.83 -9.40
N GLY A 136 19.69 2.52 -9.20
CA GLY A 136 18.62 1.60 -9.59
C GLY A 136 18.74 0.98 -10.97
N GLY A 137 19.85 1.23 -11.68
CA GLY A 137 20.13 0.56 -12.95
C GLY A 137 20.42 -0.93 -12.72
N LEU A 138 19.77 -1.81 -13.49
CA LEU A 138 19.98 -3.26 -13.40
C LEU A 138 21.39 -3.64 -13.90
N MET A 139 22.11 -4.45 -13.14
CA MET A 139 23.39 -5.04 -13.53
C MET A 139 23.13 -6.22 -14.49
N SER A 140 23.88 -6.29 -15.59
CA SER A 140 23.55 -7.06 -16.80
C SER A 140 23.50 -8.60 -16.63
N ASN A 141 24.08 -9.17 -15.58
CA ASN A 141 24.52 -10.56 -15.63
C ASN A 141 23.52 -11.58 -15.07
N VAL A 142 22.36 -11.15 -14.52
CA VAL A 142 21.48 -12.07 -13.74
C VAL A 142 19.96 -11.85 -13.91
N CYS A 143 19.52 -10.82 -14.64
CA CYS A 143 18.10 -10.45 -14.70
C CYS A 143 17.36 -11.16 -15.85
N ASN A 144 16.48 -12.11 -15.51
CA ASN A 144 15.64 -12.86 -16.47
C ASN A 144 14.39 -12.09 -16.95
N ASN A 145 14.19 -10.85 -16.49
CA ASN A 145 13.08 -9.97 -16.83
C ASN A 145 11.69 -10.62 -16.74
N VAL A 146 11.48 -11.43 -15.70
CA VAL A 146 10.26 -12.26 -15.52
C VAL A 146 9.02 -11.42 -15.19
N GLN A 147 9.22 -10.25 -14.58
CA GLN A 147 8.16 -9.35 -14.12
C GLN A 147 8.68 -7.90 -14.07
N PRO A 148 7.83 -6.86 -14.14
CA PRO A 148 8.30 -5.49 -14.35
C PRO A 148 8.68 -4.71 -13.07
N TYR A 149 8.33 -5.16 -11.86
CA TYR A 149 8.60 -4.44 -10.60
C TYR A 149 10.02 -4.70 -10.08
N LYS A 150 10.87 -3.68 -10.00
CA LYS A 150 12.30 -3.84 -9.69
C LYS A 150 12.76 -2.99 -8.50
N TYR A 151 13.49 -1.93 -8.78
CA TYR A 151 14.06 -1.00 -7.80
C TYR A 151 12.96 -0.25 -7.05
N ASN A 152 13.07 -0.20 -5.72
CA ASN A 152 12.06 0.30 -4.78
C ASN A 152 10.63 -0.27 -5.01
N GLY A 153 10.52 -1.45 -5.62
CA GLY A 153 9.24 -2.06 -5.99
C GLY A 153 8.48 -1.29 -7.08
N LYS A 154 9.15 -0.44 -7.86
CA LYS A 154 8.55 0.33 -8.95
C LYS A 154 8.57 -0.44 -10.25
N GLU A 155 7.52 -0.23 -11.04
CA GLU A 155 7.42 -0.78 -12.37
C GLU A 155 8.48 -0.15 -13.26
N LEU A 156 9.26 -1.00 -13.92
CA LEU A 156 10.28 -0.62 -14.90
C LEU A 156 9.74 -0.92 -16.30
N ASP A 157 9.46 0.14 -17.06
CA ASP A 157 9.06 0.03 -18.46
C ASP A 157 10.31 -0.08 -19.34
N ARG A 158 10.57 -1.31 -19.80
CA ARG A 158 11.73 -1.66 -20.63
C ARG A 158 11.38 -1.80 -22.11
N LYS A 159 10.12 -1.63 -22.47
CA LYS A 159 9.66 -1.84 -23.84
C LYS A 159 10.37 -0.85 -24.76
N GLY A 160 10.82 -1.33 -25.93
CA GLY A 160 11.59 -0.53 -26.89
C GLY A 160 12.89 0.08 -26.35
N GLY A 161 13.43 -0.41 -25.23
CA GLY A 161 14.66 0.13 -24.63
C GLY A 161 14.47 1.42 -23.80
N LEU A 162 13.23 1.77 -23.45
CA LEU A 162 12.94 2.96 -22.65
C LEU A 162 13.66 2.93 -21.29
N ASP A 163 13.55 1.81 -20.57
CA ASP A 163 14.20 1.57 -19.27
C ASP A 163 13.88 2.68 -18.23
N TRP A 164 12.61 3.10 -18.14
CA TRP A 164 12.14 4.11 -17.19
C TRP A 164 11.31 3.49 -16.06
N TYR A 165 11.56 3.97 -14.84
CA TYR A 165 10.74 3.61 -13.69
C TYR A 165 9.55 4.55 -13.53
N ASP A 166 8.38 3.99 -13.26
CA ASP A 166 7.19 4.76 -12.88
C ASP A 166 7.07 4.86 -11.35
N TYR A 167 7.25 6.07 -10.84
CA TYR A 167 7.08 6.39 -9.42
C TYR A 167 5.71 7.00 -9.08
N GLY A 168 4.81 7.12 -10.06
CA GLY A 168 3.49 7.73 -9.94
C GLY A 168 3.52 9.21 -10.30
N ALA A 169 4.14 10.05 -9.47
CA ALA A 169 4.18 11.50 -9.75
C ALA A 169 5.19 11.88 -10.84
N ARG A 170 6.20 11.03 -11.09
CA ARG A 170 7.29 11.28 -12.03
C ARG A 170 7.79 9.96 -12.61
N HIS A 171 8.30 10.01 -13.84
CA HIS A 171 9.11 8.94 -14.40
C HIS A 171 10.59 9.20 -14.09
N TYR A 172 11.34 8.13 -13.86
CA TYR A 172 12.73 8.16 -13.44
C TYR A 172 13.63 7.37 -14.38
N ASP A 173 14.75 7.97 -14.80
CA ASP A 173 15.78 7.29 -15.57
C ASP A 173 16.93 6.91 -14.65
N ALA A 174 17.08 5.61 -14.42
CA ALA A 174 18.13 5.07 -13.58
C ALA A 174 19.53 5.11 -14.23
N ALA A 175 19.62 5.18 -15.56
CA ALA A 175 20.89 5.35 -16.26
C ALA A 175 21.45 6.76 -16.07
N LEU A 176 20.57 7.77 -15.96
CA LEU A 176 20.96 9.17 -15.70
C LEU A 176 20.94 9.55 -14.22
N GLY A 177 20.27 8.77 -13.38
CA GLY A 177 20.11 9.08 -11.96
C GLY A 177 19.23 10.29 -11.68
N ARG A 178 18.27 10.60 -12.57
CA ARG A 178 17.42 11.80 -12.47
C ARG A 178 15.97 11.59 -12.91
N TRP A 179 15.13 12.53 -12.49
CA TRP A 179 13.75 12.67 -12.94
C TRP A 179 13.66 13.32 -14.32
N HIS A 180 12.58 13.02 -15.05
CA HIS A 180 12.28 13.62 -16.37
C HIS A 180 11.59 14.98 -16.28
N VAL A 181 11.03 15.28 -15.11
CA VAL A 181 10.27 16.50 -14.84
C VAL A 181 10.71 17.09 -13.50
N MET A 182 10.48 18.39 -13.34
CA MET A 182 10.76 19.13 -12.11
C MET A 182 10.04 18.51 -10.91
N ASP A 183 10.69 18.48 -9.75
CA ASP A 183 10.09 18.02 -8.50
C ASP A 183 8.87 18.87 -8.10
N PRO A 184 7.67 18.28 -7.91
CA PRO A 184 6.50 18.99 -7.40
C PRO A 184 6.71 19.65 -6.03
N MET A 185 7.70 19.18 -5.27
CA MET A 185 8.10 19.72 -3.97
C MET A 185 9.47 20.43 -4.02
N THR A 186 9.91 20.90 -5.19
CA THR A 186 11.22 21.55 -5.35
C THR A 186 11.47 22.69 -4.36
N GLU A 187 10.42 23.41 -3.95
CA GLU A 187 10.51 24.51 -2.97
C GLU A 187 10.93 24.05 -1.57
N LYS A 188 10.82 22.76 -1.25
CA LYS A 188 11.35 22.22 0.02
C LYS A 188 12.87 22.03 0.00
N TYR A 189 13.48 22.07 -1.18
CA TYR A 189 14.87 21.66 -1.41
C TYR A 189 15.66 22.72 -2.18
N PHE A 190 15.69 23.97 -1.68
CA PHE A 190 16.34 25.11 -2.34
C PHE A 190 17.82 24.90 -2.74
N GLY A 191 18.55 24.02 -2.03
CA GLY A 191 19.95 23.72 -2.32
C GLY A 191 20.19 22.58 -3.32
N TRP A 192 19.13 21.97 -3.85
CA TRP A 192 19.21 20.80 -4.73
C TRP A 192 18.61 21.10 -6.10
N SER A 193 19.12 20.40 -7.12
CA SER A 193 18.50 20.47 -8.44
C SER A 193 17.10 19.86 -8.38
N PRO A 194 16.10 20.47 -9.04
CA PRO A 194 14.73 19.94 -9.10
C PRO A 194 14.62 18.57 -9.77
N TYR A 195 15.66 18.10 -10.45
CA TYR A 195 15.71 16.80 -11.12
C TYR A 195 16.46 15.73 -10.34
N THR A 196 17.05 16.08 -9.18
CA THR A 196 17.86 15.15 -8.41
C THR A 196 17.03 14.03 -7.80
N TYR A 197 17.45 12.78 -8.05
CA TYR A 197 16.91 11.64 -7.32
C TYR A 197 17.52 11.52 -5.93
N CYS A 198 16.68 11.33 -4.91
CA CYS A 198 17.09 11.03 -3.53
C CYS A 198 18.18 11.94 -2.93
N LEU A 199 18.14 13.25 -3.25
CA LEU A 199 19.14 14.24 -2.80
C LEU A 199 20.59 13.78 -3.10
N GLY A 200 20.79 13.09 -4.22
CA GLY A 200 22.09 12.56 -4.63
C GLY A 200 22.62 11.40 -3.79
N ASN A 201 21.83 10.88 -2.84
CA ASN A 201 22.21 9.77 -1.99
C ASN A 201 21.16 8.64 -2.01
N PRO A 202 21.04 7.92 -3.14
CA PRO A 202 20.06 6.86 -3.33
C PRO A 202 20.39 5.57 -2.59
N VAL A 203 21.52 5.51 -1.86
CA VAL A 203 21.82 4.40 -0.94
C VAL A 203 21.14 4.65 0.42
N LYS A 204 21.05 5.92 0.83
CA LYS A 204 20.43 6.30 2.11
C LYS A 204 18.94 6.58 2.00
N TYR A 205 18.50 7.16 0.87
CA TYR A 205 17.13 7.63 0.70
C TYR A 205 16.40 6.89 -0.43
N ILE A 206 15.08 6.84 -0.31
CA ILE A 206 14.14 6.40 -1.34
C ILE A 206 13.13 7.52 -1.60
N ASP A 207 12.54 7.57 -2.79
CA ASP A 207 11.37 8.41 -3.07
C ASP A 207 10.16 7.50 -3.37
N PRO A 208 9.24 7.26 -2.43
CA PRO A 208 8.20 6.25 -2.61
C PRO A 208 7.13 6.61 -3.64
N ASN A 209 6.95 7.89 -3.97
CA ASN A 209 5.86 8.33 -4.85
C ASN A 209 6.30 9.39 -5.87
N GLY A 210 7.62 9.59 -6.02
CA GLY A 210 8.19 10.56 -6.93
C GLY A 210 7.93 11.99 -6.49
N LYS A 211 7.83 12.30 -5.20
CA LYS A 211 7.61 13.67 -4.70
C LYS A 211 8.57 14.09 -3.60
N ALA A 212 9.14 13.16 -2.85
CA ALA A 212 10.00 13.50 -1.71
C ALA A 212 10.91 12.34 -1.32
N ALA A 213 12.19 12.66 -1.15
CA ALA A 213 13.16 11.73 -0.58
C ALA A 213 12.89 11.51 0.91
N GLN A 214 12.93 10.25 1.34
CA GLN A 214 12.80 9.83 2.74
C GLN A 214 13.75 8.69 3.08
N ILE A 215 14.00 8.47 4.37
CA ILE A 215 14.77 7.32 4.84
C ILE A 215 13.89 6.07 4.74
N PRO A 216 14.39 4.94 4.20
CA PRO A 216 13.70 3.66 4.22
C PRO A 216 13.21 3.30 5.64
N PRO A 217 11.96 2.82 5.79
CA PRO A 217 11.39 2.50 7.11
C PRO A 217 12.23 1.47 7.90
N PHE A 218 12.93 0.57 7.19
CA PHE A 218 13.75 -0.48 7.80
C PHE A 218 14.99 0.00 8.54
N LEU A 219 15.51 1.20 8.23
CA LEU A 219 16.74 1.73 8.84
C LEU A 219 16.57 2.21 10.29
N TRP A 220 15.34 2.37 10.78
CA TRP A 220 15.05 2.96 12.10
C TRP A 220 14.52 1.96 13.14
N GLY A 221 14.52 0.66 12.84
CA GLY A 221 14.16 -0.38 13.83
C GLY A 221 12.71 -0.31 14.35
N THR A 222 11.83 0.46 13.71
CA THR A 222 10.40 0.47 14.04
C THR A 222 9.73 -0.73 13.36
N ALA A 223 9.58 -1.81 14.13
CA ALA A 223 8.64 -2.94 13.98
C ALA A 223 8.52 -3.62 12.59
N ASN A 224 8.89 -4.91 12.57
CA ASN A 224 8.44 -6.01 11.69
C ASN A 224 7.87 -5.68 10.30
N PRO A 225 8.35 -6.34 9.22
CA PRO A 225 7.72 -6.29 7.89
C PRO A 225 6.29 -6.86 7.85
N LEU A 226 5.75 -7.33 8.98
CA LEU A 226 4.37 -7.77 9.14
C LEU A 226 3.41 -6.67 9.66
N MET A 227 3.90 -5.49 10.06
CA MET A 227 3.10 -4.38 10.60
C MET A 227 3.47 -3.04 9.94
N THR A 228 3.72 -3.08 8.63
CA THR A 228 3.37 -2.00 7.70
C THR A 228 2.26 -2.48 6.76
N THR A 229 1.39 -3.36 7.24
CA THR A 229 0.06 -3.60 6.66
C THR A 229 -0.74 -2.32 6.82
N GLY A 230 -0.71 -1.50 5.77
CA GLY A 230 -1.38 -0.20 5.73
C GLY A 230 -0.63 0.87 4.94
N SER A 231 0.69 0.76 4.74
CA SER A 231 1.34 1.59 3.72
C SER A 231 1.12 0.91 2.38
N ARG A 232 -0.03 1.22 1.81
CA ARG A 232 -0.39 1.01 0.41
C ARG A 232 0.86 1.06 -0.45
N ILE A 233 1.34 -0.09 -0.95
CA ILE A 233 1.99 -0.13 -2.27
C ILE A 233 0.88 0.31 -3.22
N THR A 234 0.73 1.63 -3.33
CA THR A 234 -0.31 2.21 -4.15
C THR A 234 0.27 2.18 -5.55
N MET A 235 -0.03 1.08 -6.25
CA MET A 235 -0.55 1.21 -7.60
C MET A 235 -1.75 2.17 -7.46
N LEU A 236 -1.45 3.46 -7.49
CA LEU A 236 -1.98 4.30 -8.53
C LEU A 236 -3.53 4.25 -8.59
N GLY A 237 -4.17 5.21 -7.92
CA GLY A 237 -5.60 5.51 -8.12
C GLY A 237 -6.41 5.74 -6.86
N THR A 238 -5.93 6.52 -5.88
CA THR A 238 -6.88 7.20 -4.97
C THR A 238 -6.22 8.40 -4.30
N ALA A 239 -6.90 9.55 -4.39
CA ALA A 239 -6.64 10.72 -3.56
C ALA A 239 -6.62 10.33 -2.08
N ASP A 240 -5.43 10.15 -1.50
CA ASP A 240 -5.27 10.00 -0.06
C ASP A 240 -4.36 11.13 0.45
N LYS A 241 -4.92 11.89 1.38
CA LYS A 241 -4.30 13.07 1.99
C LYS A 241 -2.96 12.68 2.58
N VAL A 242 -1.98 13.58 2.47
CA VAL A 242 -0.69 13.49 3.16
C VAL A 242 -0.97 13.52 4.68
N VAL A 243 -1.17 12.35 5.30
CA VAL A 243 -1.29 12.23 6.75
C VAL A 243 0.10 12.47 7.33
N ARG A 244 0.35 13.70 7.80
CA ARG A 244 1.34 13.89 8.86
C ARG A 244 0.88 13.00 10.01
N THR A 245 1.69 12.03 10.42
CA THR A 245 1.37 11.16 11.56
C THR A 245 1.06 12.06 12.76
N LEU A 246 -0.20 12.05 13.17
CA LEU A 246 -0.66 12.84 14.29
C LEU A 246 0.00 12.27 15.57
N PRO A 247 0.28 13.12 16.57
CA PRO A 247 0.82 12.63 17.83
C PRO A 247 -0.15 11.62 18.44
N LYS A 248 0.36 10.46 18.86
CA LYS A 248 -0.43 9.39 19.48
C LYS A 248 -0.61 9.66 20.97
N GLU A 249 -1.80 9.35 21.49
CA GLU A 249 -2.13 9.47 22.91
C GLU A 249 -2.78 8.16 23.41
N GLU A 250 -2.46 7.76 24.65
CA GLU A 250 -3.19 6.70 25.33
C GLU A 250 -4.57 7.21 25.76
N HIS A 251 -5.60 6.43 25.44
CA HIS A 251 -7.00 6.71 25.76
C HIS A 251 -7.59 5.57 26.61
N HIS A 252 -8.32 5.93 27.69
CA HIS A 252 -9.07 4.98 28.50
C HIS A 252 -10.43 4.69 27.88
N ILE A 253 -10.69 3.44 27.51
CA ILE A 253 -11.94 2.98 26.90
C ILE A 253 -13.13 3.26 27.82
N ILE A 254 -13.04 2.84 29.09
CA ILE A 254 -13.92 3.27 30.18
C ILE A 254 -13.28 4.50 30.82
N PRO A 255 -13.87 5.70 30.65
CA PRO A 255 -13.29 6.93 31.18
C PRO A 255 -13.28 6.93 32.71
N ARG A 256 -12.27 7.58 33.30
CA ARG A 256 -12.16 7.78 34.75
C ARG A 256 -13.40 8.42 35.38
N SER A 257 -14.12 9.25 34.64
CA SER A 257 -15.38 9.88 35.10
C SER A 257 -16.46 8.86 35.46
N LEU A 258 -16.49 7.71 34.79
CA LEU A 258 -17.42 6.61 35.09
C LEU A 258 -16.93 5.71 36.23
N GLY A 259 -15.73 5.92 36.76
CA GLY A 259 -15.15 5.11 37.84
C GLY A 259 -15.95 5.12 39.15
N LYS A 260 -16.86 6.07 39.33
CA LYS A 260 -17.77 6.15 40.48
C LYS A 260 -19.11 5.43 40.27
N HIS A 261 -19.40 4.96 39.05
CA HIS A 261 -20.61 4.22 38.75
C HIS A 261 -20.59 2.85 39.46
N ASP A 262 -21.72 2.41 39.99
CA ASP A 262 -21.75 1.24 40.90
C ASP A 262 -21.35 -0.06 40.19
N VAL A 263 -21.78 -0.25 38.94
CA VAL A 263 -21.31 -1.36 38.09
C VAL A 263 -19.79 -1.35 37.89
N VAL A 264 -19.18 -0.17 37.77
CA VAL A 264 -17.72 -0.03 37.59
C VAL A 264 -16.98 -0.30 38.90
N LYS A 265 -17.56 0.05 40.06
CA LYS A 265 -17.01 -0.34 41.37
C LYS A 265 -17.08 -1.86 41.57
N ALA A 266 -18.24 -2.46 41.33
CA ALA A 266 -18.43 -3.91 41.43
C ALA A 266 -17.48 -4.67 40.48
N ALA A 267 -17.33 -4.21 39.24
CA ALA A 267 -16.36 -4.78 38.31
C ALA A 267 -14.91 -4.72 38.80
N ARG A 268 -14.53 -3.65 39.50
CA ARG A 268 -13.18 -3.53 40.08
C ARG A 268 -12.96 -4.54 41.21
N GLU A 269 -13.98 -4.80 42.02
CA GLU A 269 -13.97 -5.87 43.02
C GLU A 269 -13.88 -7.25 42.36
N GLY A 270 -14.54 -7.44 41.20
CA GLY A 270 -14.44 -8.63 40.35
C GLY A 270 -13.17 -8.73 39.48
N GLY A 271 -12.16 -7.89 39.75
CA GLY A 271 -10.84 -7.99 39.12
C GLY A 271 -10.61 -7.17 37.84
N PHE A 272 -11.53 -6.29 37.44
CA PHE A 272 -11.29 -5.33 36.35
C PHE A 272 -10.39 -4.16 36.81
N LYS A 273 -9.30 -3.90 36.08
CA LYS A 273 -8.37 -2.80 36.41
C LYS A 273 -8.67 -1.58 35.54
N LEU A 274 -9.29 -0.56 36.14
CA LEU A 274 -9.63 0.69 35.44
C LEU A 274 -8.40 1.40 34.83
N GLU A 275 -7.25 1.34 35.51
CA GLU A 275 -5.96 1.87 35.00
C GLU A 275 -5.10 0.81 34.32
N GLY A 276 -5.61 -0.42 34.18
CA GLY A 276 -4.91 -1.54 33.56
C GLY A 276 -4.78 -1.39 32.05
N LYS A 277 -3.84 -2.14 31.48
CA LYS A 277 -3.66 -2.20 30.01
C LYS A 277 -4.93 -2.69 29.30
N GLU A 278 -5.74 -3.51 29.96
CA GLU A 278 -7.02 -3.97 29.41
C GLU A 278 -7.96 -2.82 29.02
N ASN A 279 -7.95 -1.70 29.76
CA ASN A 279 -8.83 -0.55 29.55
C ASN A 279 -8.20 0.57 28.69
N LYS A 280 -7.04 0.34 28.07
CA LYS A 280 -6.32 1.36 27.29
C LYS A 280 -6.26 1.02 25.80
N ILE A 281 -6.25 2.05 24.97
CA ILE A 281 -5.96 2.00 23.53
C ILE A 281 -5.12 3.21 23.12
N THR A 282 -4.25 3.06 22.13
CA THR A 282 -3.45 4.16 21.58
C THR A 282 -4.10 4.67 20.30
N VAL A 283 -4.42 5.96 20.28
CA VAL A 283 -5.15 6.60 19.17
C VAL A 283 -4.51 7.93 18.80
N ASP A 284 -4.69 8.34 17.55
CA ASP A 284 -4.16 9.60 17.03
C ASP A 284 -4.91 10.80 17.63
N LYS A 285 -4.17 11.81 18.09
CA LYS A 285 -4.74 13.04 18.65
C LYS A 285 -5.53 13.80 17.59
N PHE A 286 -6.76 14.16 17.92
CA PHE A 286 -7.59 14.95 17.01
C PHE A 286 -7.02 16.36 16.80
N SER A 287 -6.81 16.72 15.53
CA SER A 287 -6.37 18.03 15.09
C SER A 287 -7.53 18.81 14.48
N LYS A 288 -7.89 19.93 15.11
CA LYS A 288 -8.91 20.86 14.56
C LYS A 288 -8.48 21.48 13.24
N ALA A 289 -7.17 21.65 13.03
CA ALA A 289 -6.63 22.30 11.85
C ALA A 289 -6.72 21.41 10.60
N THR A 290 -6.58 20.09 10.78
CA THR A 290 -6.61 19.13 9.66
C THR A 290 -7.94 18.37 9.57
N GLY A 291 -8.72 18.35 10.65
CA GLY A 291 -9.95 17.54 10.73
C GLY A 291 -9.69 16.05 10.93
N GLU A 292 -8.44 15.66 11.21
CA GLU A 292 -7.97 14.27 11.30
C GLU A 292 -7.64 13.89 12.75
N GLY A 293 -7.58 12.58 13.03
CA GLY A 293 -7.36 12.00 14.35
C GLY A 293 -8.64 11.60 15.07
N GLN A 294 -8.52 10.83 16.15
CA GLN A 294 -9.66 10.22 16.84
C GLN A 294 -9.83 10.74 18.27
N HIS A 295 -8.72 11.04 18.95
CA HIS A 295 -8.70 11.40 20.36
C HIS A 295 -8.95 12.90 20.54
N GLY A 296 -10.22 13.24 20.79
CA GLY A 296 -10.69 14.57 21.15
C GLY A 296 -11.72 14.51 22.29
N LYS A 297 -12.36 15.64 22.63
CA LYS A 297 -13.43 15.65 23.64
C LYS A 297 -14.58 14.72 23.22
N HIS A 298 -14.93 13.76 24.07
CA HIS A 298 -15.87 12.68 23.74
C HIS A 298 -17.08 12.52 24.72
N PRO A 299 -17.86 13.59 25.01
CA PRO A 299 -19.00 13.51 25.93
C PRO A 299 -20.13 12.57 25.48
N ARG A 300 -20.37 12.44 24.16
CA ARG A 300 -21.42 11.53 23.64
C ARG A 300 -21.03 10.07 23.84
N TYR A 301 -19.78 9.73 23.57
CA TYR A 301 -19.22 8.41 23.84
C TYR A 301 -19.35 8.03 25.32
N THR A 302 -18.96 8.94 26.22
CA THR A 302 -19.09 8.72 27.67
C THR A 302 -20.55 8.47 28.07
N LYS A 303 -21.50 9.24 27.50
CA LYS A 303 -22.94 9.06 27.76
C LYS A 303 -23.49 7.73 27.23
N GLN A 304 -22.96 7.23 26.10
CA GLN A 304 -23.35 5.92 25.58
C GLN A 304 -22.91 4.79 26.51
N LEU A 305 -21.68 4.85 27.01
CA LEU A 305 -21.18 3.88 28.00
C LEU A 305 -21.99 3.95 29.31
N GLU A 306 -22.27 5.16 29.81
CA GLU A 306 -23.11 5.36 31.00
C GLU A 306 -24.49 4.72 30.83
N LYS A 307 -25.16 4.95 29.70
CA LYS A 307 -26.46 4.34 29.39
C LYS A 307 -26.39 2.80 29.36
N LYS A 308 -25.30 2.22 28.86
CA LYS A 308 -25.12 0.76 28.86
C LYS A 308 -24.93 0.22 30.29
N LEU A 309 -24.16 0.93 31.12
CA LEU A 309 -23.97 0.57 32.53
C LEU A 309 -25.29 0.67 33.31
N ASP A 310 -26.08 1.72 33.08
CA ASP A 310 -27.41 1.90 33.68
C ASP A 310 -28.37 0.78 33.28
N ASN A 311 -28.39 0.40 32.00
CA ASN A 311 -29.23 -0.68 31.50
C ASN A 311 -28.83 -2.02 32.14
N PHE A 312 -27.53 -2.31 32.20
CA PHE A 312 -27.03 -3.52 32.85
C PHE A 312 -27.42 -3.58 34.33
N ALA A 313 -27.29 -2.46 35.06
CA ALA A 313 -27.70 -2.38 36.47
C ALA A 313 -29.19 -2.62 36.67
N LYS A 314 -30.04 -2.13 35.76
CA LYS A 314 -31.50 -2.35 35.78
C LYS A 314 -31.87 -3.79 35.47
N GLU A 315 -31.23 -4.39 34.47
CA GLU A 315 -31.50 -5.76 34.03
C GLU A 315 -30.93 -6.79 35.03
N ASN A 316 -29.86 -6.43 35.74
CA ASN A 316 -29.12 -7.33 36.64
C ASN A 316 -28.90 -6.69 38.04
N PRO A 317 -29.97 -6.45 38.83
CA PRO A 317 -29.88 -5.74 40.12
C PRO A 317 -29.10 -6.50 41.20
N LYS A 318 -28.77 -7.77 40.98
CA LYS A 318 -27.98 -8.64 41.88
C LYS A 318 -26.72 -9.19 41.22
N ALA A 319 -26.21 -8.52 40.18
CA ALA A 319 -24.99 -8.97 39.49
C ALA A 319 -23.84 -9.12 40.49
N SER A 320 -23.11 -10.24 40.41
CA SER A 320 -21.88 -10.42 41.20
C SER A 320 -20.78 -9.45 40.73
N PRO A 321 -19.74 -9.21 41.55
CA PRO A 321 -18.55 -8.48 41.13
C PRO A 321 -17.93 -9.03 39.84
N GLU A 322 -17.85 -10.36 39.71
CA GLU A 322 -17.33 -11.05 38.52
C GLU A 322 -18.22 -10.83 37.30
N GLN A 323 -19.54 -10.95 37.45
CA GLN A 323 -20.49 -10.69 36.35
C GLN A 323 -20.40 -9.23 35.87
N SER A 324 -20.20 -8.30 36.80
CA SER A 324 -19.98 -6.89 36.48
C SER A 324 -18.63 -6.68 35.77
N ALA A 325 -17.59 -7.40 36.18
CA ALA A 325 -16.27 -7.35 35.55
C ALA A 325 -16.28 -7.90 34.12
N ASP A 326 -16.97 -9.01 33.89
CA ASP A 326 -17.09 -9.64 32.58
C ASP A 326 -17.92 -8.77 31.62
N PHE A 327 -19.01 -8.16 32.11
CA PHE A 327 -19.76 -7.18 31.34
C PHE A 327 -18.89 -6.00 30.90
N ILE A 328 -18.13 -5.39 31.83
CA ILE A 328 -17.26 -4.26 31.50
C ILE A 328 -16.14 -4.67 30.53
N LYS A 329 -15.53 -5.85 30.68
CA LYS A 329 -14.52 -6.35 29.72
C LYS A 329 -15.12 -6.57 28.34
N GLY A 330 -16.37 -7.04 28.26
CA GLY A 330 -17.14 -7.15 27.03
C GLY A 330 -17.35 -5.79 26.37
N GLU A 331 -17.80 -4.79 27.14
CA GLU A 331 -17.97 -3.42 26.64
C GLU A 331 -16.65 -2.76 26.23
N VAL A 332 -15.56 -3.03 26.96
CA VAL A 332 -14.22 -2.58 26.57
C VAL A 332 -13.82 -3.18 25.23
N SER A 333 -14.05 -4.49 25.03
CA SER A 333 -13.74 -5.16 23.77
C SER A 333 -14.59 -4.62 22.63
N ASN A 334 -15.89 -4.43 22.85
CA ASN A 334 -16.81 -3.87 21.86
C ASN A 334 -16.40 -2.45 21.45
N ALA A 335 -16.06 -1.61 22.43
CA ALA A 335 -15.61 -0.24 22.18
C ALA A 335 -14.25 -0.20 21.48
N LYS A 336 -13.29 -1.05 21.86
CA LYS A 336 -12.02 -1.21 21.12
C LYS A 336 -12.27 -1.58 19.67
N ASN A 337 -13.07 -2.60 19.42
CA ASN A 337 -13.42 -3.02 18.07
C ASN A 337 -14.08 -1.89 17.26
N ALA A 338 -15.00 -1.13 17.88
CA ALA A 338 -15.65 0.00 17.23
C ALA A 338 -14.66 1.13 16.87
N ILE A 339 -13.70 1.42 17.75
CA ILE A 339 -12.65 2.43 17.53
C ILE A 339 -11.68 1.96 16.42
N GLU A 340 -11.19 0.72 16.53
CA GLU A 340 -10.23 0.15 15.57
C GLU A 340 -10.83 -0.03 14.17
N SER A 341 -12.11 -0.40 14.09
CA SER A 341 -12.82 -0.57 12.80
C SER A 341 -13.20 0.76 12.13
N ASN A 342 -13.08 1.90 12.82
CA ASN A 342 -13.45 3.22 12.31
C ASN A 342 -12.31 4.24 12.47
N PRO A 343 -11.15 4.02 11.81
CA PRO A 343 -9.93 4.76 12.10
C PRO A 343 -9.99 6.27 11.79
N ASN A 344 -10.96 6.71 10.99
CA ASN A 344 -11.13 8.11 10.57
C ASN A 344 -12.28 8.84 11.28
N THR A 345 -12.90 8.20 12.27
CA THR A 345 -14.05 8.76 13.01
C THR A 345 -13.63 9.18 14.41
N LYS A 346 -14.03 10.38 14.84
CA LYS A 346 -13.79 10.81 16.22
C LYS A 346 -14.47 9.86 17.19
N ILE A 347 -13.81 9.55 18.31
CA ILE A 347 -14.41 8.71 19.37
C ILE A 347 -15.79 9.22 19.78
N ASN A 348 -15.97 10.54 19.85
CA ASN A 348 -17.25 11.17 20.20
C ASN A 348 -18.39 10.88 19.22
N ASP A 349 -18.06 10.61 17.96
CA ASP A 349 -19.01 10.43 16.87
C ASP A 349 -19.25 8.95 16.56
N LEU A 350 -18.61 8.04 17.31
CA LEU A 350 -18.86 6.61 17.24
C LEU A 350 -20.19 6.23 17.88
N GLU A 351 -20.90 5.30 17.25
CA GLU A 351 -22.04 4.60 17.84
C GLU A 351 -21.59 3.26 18.41
N LEU A 352 -21.65 3.13 19.74
CA LEU A 352 -21.32 1.89 20.45
C LEU A 352 -22.49 0.90 20.35
N LYS A 353 -22.68 0.32 19.17
CA LYS A 353 -23.66 -0.76 18.96
C LYS A 353 -23.18 -2.04 19.64
N ASN A 354 -24.12 -2.92 19.98
CA ASN A 354 -23.82 -4.30 20.35
C ASN A 354 -23.37 -5.04 19.07
N LEU A 355 -22.16 -4.76 18.61
CA LEU A 355 -21.49 -5.55 17.59
C LEU A 355 -21.00 -6.82 18.26
N THR A 356 -21.85 -7.84 18.30
CA THR A 356 -21.34 -9.21 18.34
C THR A 356 -20.44 -9.37 17.13
N LEU A 357 -19.17 -9.73 17.34
CA LEU A 357 -18.32 -10.20 16.25
C LEU A 357 -19.14 -11.20 15.42
N PRO A 358 -19.06 -11.18 14.08
CA PRO A 358 -19.39 -12.37 13.34
C PRO A 358 -18.47 -13.45 13.91
N THR A 359 -19.03 -14.39 14.67
CA THR A 359 -18.40 -15.70 14.80
C THR A 359 -18.30 -16.19 13.38
N ASP A 360 -17.06 -16.22 12.85
CA ASP A 360 -16.78 -16.59 11.49
C ASP A 360 -17.66 -17.78 11.09
N GLY A 361 -18.60 -17.52 10.18
CA GLY A 361 -19.48 -18.50 9.59
C GLY A 361 -18.73 -19.47 8.67
N ILE A 362 -17.44 -19.68 8.90
CA ILE A 362 -16.71 -20.83 8.39
C ILE A 362 -17.29 -22.04 9.12
N LYS A 363 -18.36 -22.59 8.53
CA LYS A 363 -18.67 -24.01 8.70
C LYS A 363 -17.36 -24.75 8.49
N VAL A 364 -16.88 -25.42 9.54
CA VAL A 364 -15.94 -26.52 9.39
C VAL A 364 -16.56 -27.45 8.34
N ILE A 365 -16.03 -27.43 7.13
CA ILE A 365 -16.39 -28.40 6.12
C ILE A 365 -15.88 -29.72 6.70
N LYS A 366 -16.79 -30.56 7.19
CA LYS A 366 -16.43 -31.94 7.54
C LYS A 366 -15.74 -32.54 6.32
N PRO A 367 -14.65 -33.31 6.49
CA PRO A 367 -13.96 -33.92 5.36
C PRO A 367 -14.98 -34.62 4.46
N MET A 368 -14.87 -34.35 3.16
CA MET A 368 -15.74 -34.93 2.13
C MET A 368 -15.80 -36.43 2.34
N VAL A 369 -17.01 -36.97 2.52
CA VAL A 369 -17.22 -38.41 2.62
C VAL A 369 -16.59 -39.04 1.38
N PRO A 370 -15.71 -40.05 1.51
CA PRO A 370 -15.13 -40.71 0.36
C PRO A 370 -16.25 -41.21 -0.54
N VAL A 371 -16.16 -40.87 -1.84
CA VAL A 371 -17.12 -41.32 -2.85
C VAL A 371 -17.14 -42.84 -2.81
N VAL A 372 -18.27 -43.41 -2.40
CA VAL A 372 -18.46 -44.87 -2.45
C VAL A 372 -18.53 -45.25 -3.93
N PRO A 373 -17.68 -46.16 -4.42
CA PRO A 373 -17.76 -46.62 -5.81
C PRO A 373 -19.12 -47.27 -6.06
N ILE A 374 -19.76 -46.85 -7.15
CA ILE A 374 -21.03 -47.42 -7.61
C ILE A 374 -20.80 -48.91 -7.86
N LYS A 375 -21.55 -49.77 -7.18
CA LYS A 375 -21.56 -51.21 -7.48
C LYS A 375 -21.99 -51.40 -8.94
N VAL A 376 -21.11 -51.99 -9.74
CA VAL A 376 -21.48 -52.54 -11.04
C VAL A 376 -22.50 -53.65 -10.78
N VAL A 377 -23.74 -53.43 -11.20
CA VAL A 377 -24.75 -54.48 -11.23
C VAL A 377 -24.48 -55.31 -12.48
N ASN A 378 -24.12 -56.58 -12.30
CA ASN A 378 -24.03 -57.54 -13.39
C ASN A 378 -25.46 -57.86 -13.86
N PRO A 379 -25.85 -57.58 -15.11
CA PRO A 379 -27.22 -57.77 -15.58
C PRO A 379 -27.64 -59.25 -15.76
N TYR A 380 -26.85 -60.21 -15.26
CA TYR A 380 -27.13 -61.65 -15.37
C TYR A 380 -27.30 -62.38 -14.02
N GLU A 381 -27.30 -61.68 -12.89
CA GLU A 381 -27.68 -62.28 -11.60
C GLU A 381 -29.10 -61.82 -11.23
N VAL A 382 -30.07 -62.72 -11.43
CA VAL A 382 -31.44 -62.63 -10.89
C VAL A 382 -31.49 -63.27 -9.52
#